data_AF-A0A2E2SCQ9-F1
#
_entry.id   AF-A0A2E2SCQ9-F1
#
_cell.length_a   1.000
_cell.length_b   1.000
_cell.length_c   1.000
_cell.angle_alpha   90.00
_cell.angle_beta   90.00
_cell.angle_gamma   90.00
#
_symmetry.space_group_name_H-M   'P 1'
#
loop_
_entity.id
_entity.type
_entity.pdbx_description
1 polymer ?
#
loop_
_entity_poly.entity_id
_entity_poly.type
_entity_poly.pdbx_seq_one_letter_code
_entity_poly.pdbx_strand_id
1 'polypeptide(L)'
;MKKKYILIILFALIPTMLWINRLTILEIVLPKAMEARFSNDYIESLQDGLHLGLCGSGGPMPSSTRSGPCVVAIAGNKSFIFDAGTNGARNFGLMGLNYSSIEAVFITHFHSDHIDGLGELSLFRWIGGQKREPLNVY
;
A
#
# COMPACT_ATOMS: atom_id res chain seq x y z
N MET A 1 21.00 42.90 -21.39
CA MET A 1 19.53 43.03 -21.34
C MET A 1 18.79 41.87 -22.03
N LYS A 2 19.10 41.52 -23.29
CA LYS A 2 18.40 40.46 -24.06
C LYS A 2 18.36 39.06 -23.40
N LYS A 3 19.44 38.60 -22.74
CA LYS A 3 19.49 37.29 -22.05
C LYS A 3 18.50 37.15 -20.88
N LYS A 4 18.18 38.25 -20.17
CA LYS A 4 17.23 38.22 -19.04
C LYS A 4 15.79 37.98 -19.53
N TYR A 5 15.42 38.54 -20.68
CA TYR A 5 14.10 38.32 -21.28
C TYR A 5 13.94 36.88 -21.80
N ILE A 6 15.00 36.29 -22.37
CA ILE A 6 15.00 34.88 -22.78
C ILE A 6 14.77 33.96 -21.58
N LEU A 7 15.43 34.22 -20.45
CA LEU A 7 15.22 33.48 -19.21
C LEU A 7 13.79 33.61 -18.69
N ILE A 8 13.23 34.82 -18.68
CA ILE A 8 11.84 35.06 -18.25
C ILE A 8 10.85 34.32 -19.15
N ILE A 9 11.06 34.36 -20.47
CA ILE A 9 10.21 33.68 -21.45
C ILE A 9 10.27 32.16 -21.27
N LEU A 10 11.46 31.58 -21.07
CA LEU A 10 11.62 30.15 -20.78
C LEU A 10 10.94 29.76 -19.47
N PHE A 11 11.08 30.59 -18.43
CA PHE A 11 10.48 30.35 -17.12
C PHE A 11 8.95 30.43 -17.15
N ALA A 12 8.37 31.16 -18.10
CA ALA A 12 6.92 31.22 -18.32
C ALA A 12 6.42 30.11 -19.26
N LEU A 13 7.18 29.79 -20.31
CA LEU A 13 6.83 28.79 -21.32
C LEU A 13 6.86 27.36 -20.78
N ILE A 14 7.87 27.00 -19.98
CA ILE A 14 7.99 25.62 -19.47
C ILE A 14 6.78 25.25 -18.59
N PRO A 15 6.39 26.03 -17.56
CA PRO A 15 5.21 25.72 -16.75
C PRO A 15 3.91 25.74 -17.56
N THR A 16 3.75 26.66 -18.50
CA THR A 16 2.54 26.68 -19.36
C THR A 16 2.48 25.46 -20.27
N MET A 17 3.61 25.05 -20.87
CA MET A 17 3.68 23.83 -21.67
C MET A 17 3.35 22.59 -20.82
N LEU A 18 3.89 22.48 -19.60
CA LEU A 18 3.57 21.42 -18.65
C LEU A 18 2.09 21.41 -18.27
N TRP A 19 1.50 22.59 -18.05
CA TRP A 19 0.09 22.73 -17.70
C TRP A 19 -0.84 22.34 -18.84
N ILE A 20 -0.53 22.80 -20.06
CA ILE A 20 -1.30 22.46 -21.27
C ILE A 20 -1.26 20.95 -21.53
N ASN A 21 -0.07 20.32 -21.36
CA ASN A 21 0.13 18.89 -21.63
C ASN A 21 -0.04 18.01 -20.38
N ARG A 22 -0.58 18.53 -19.27
CA ARG A 22 -0.63 17.82 -17.98
C ARG A 22 -1.34 16.46 -18.05
N LEU A 23 -2.38 16.34 -18.89
CA LEU A 23 -3.12 15.09 -19.04
C LEU A 23 -2.29 14.01 -19.75
N THR A 24 -1.62 14.36 -20.85
CA THR A 24 -0.71 13.45 -21.56
C THR A 24 0.49 13.05 -20.70
N ILE A 25 1.02 13.99 -19.91
CA ILE A 25 2.08 13.70 -18.95
C ILE A 25 1.57 12.72 -17.89
N LEU A 26 0.37 12.95 -17.34
CA LEU A 26 -0.25 12.04 -16.37
C LEU A 26 -0.46 10.63 -16.96
N GLU A 27 -0.94 10.51 -18.20
CA GLU A 27 -1.13 9.21 -18.86
C GLU A 27 0.17 8.43 -19.06
N ILE A 28 1.31 9.11 -19.26
CA ILE A 28 2.61 8.47 -19.40
C ILE A 28 3.22 8.12 -18.02
N VAL A 29 3.09 9.03 -17.05
CA VAL A 29 3.74 8.92 -15.74
C VAL A 29 2.97 8.01 -14.80
N LEU A 30 1.63 8.09 -14.77
CA LEU A 30 0.80 7.39 -13.80
C LEU A 30 0.92 5.86 -13.91
N PRO A 31 0.85 5.22 -15.09
CA PRO A 31 1.01 3.77 -15.19
C PRO A 31 2.39 3.30 -14.73
N LYS A 32 3.46 4.03 -15.09
CA LYS A 32 4.82 3.71 -14.67
C LYS A 32 5.03 3.87 -13.17
N ALA A 33 4.45 4.93 -12.59
CA ALA A 33 4.50 5.16 -11.16
C ALA A 33 3.70 4.12 -10.39
N MET A 34 2.54 3.71 -10.91
CA MET A 34 1.75 2.61 -10.36
C MET A 34 2.52 1.29 -10.45
N GLU A 35 3.03 0.93 -11.63
CA GLU A 35 3.82 -0.28 -11.84
C GLU A 35 5.01 -0.34 -10.88
N ALA A 36 5.81 0.73 -10.76
CA ALA A 36 6.94 0.78 -9.82
C ALA A 36 6.52 0.69 -8.34
N ARG A 37 5.29 1.10 -7.99
CA ARG A 37 4.75 1.00 -6.62
C ARG A 37 4.17 -0.39 -6.34
N PHE A 38 3.61 -1.05 -7.35
CA PHE A 38 3.00 -2.38 -7.23
C PHE A 38 3.98 -3.52 -7.48
N SER A 39 5.06 -3.30 -8.24
CA SER A 39 6.09 -4.31 -8.55
C SER A 39 7.14 -4.47 -7.47
N ASN A 40 7.17 -3.58 -6.47
CA ASN A 40 8.12 -3.65 -5.38
C ASN A 40 7.61 -4.64 -4.33
N ASP A 41 7.68 -5.95 -4.64
CA ASP A 41 7.28 -7.00 -3.72
C ASP A 41 8.44 -7.30 -2.76
N TYR A 42 8.35 -6.74 -1.54
CA TYR A 42 9.36 -6.99 -0.50
C TYR A 42 9.54 -8.48 -0.20
N ILE A 43 8.52 -9.32 -0.46
CA ILE A 43 8.59 -10.76 -0.25
C ILE A 43 9.69 -11.40 -1.12
N GLU A 44 9.91 -10.92 -2.35
CA GLU A 44 10.98 -11.44 -3.22
C GLU A 44 12.39 -11.19 -2.68
N SER A 45 12.54 -10.19 -1.80
CA SER A 45 13.83 -9.90 -1.14
C SER A 45 14.11 -10.79 0.07
N LEU A 46 13.12 -11.55 0.55
CA LEU A 46 13.25 -12.42 1.70
C LEU A 46 13.92 -13.74 1.30
N GLN A 47 14.78 -14.26 2.18
CA GLN A 47 15.31 -15.61 2.04
C GLN A 47 14.21 -16.66 2.24
N ASP A 48 14.44 -17.89 1.77
CA ASP A 48 13.51 -19.00 2.01
C ASP A 48 13.28 -19.22 3.52
N GLY A 49 12.01 -19.38 3.90
CA GLY A 49 11.60 -19.52 5.29
C GLY A 49 10.22 -18.94 5.62
N LEU A 50 9.90 -18.97 6.92
CA LEU A 50 8.72 -18.35 7.50
C LEU A 50 9.11 -17.01 8.12
N HIS A 51 8.48 -15.93 7.67
CA HIS A 51 8.74 -14.58 8.17
C HIS A 51 7.52 -14.04 8.90
N LEU A 52 7.76 -13.19 9.90
CA LEU A 52 6.72 -12.49 10.64
C LEU A 52 6.95 -10.99 10.54
N GLY A 53 5.88 -10.26 10.27
CA GLY A 53 5.85 -8.80 10.28
C GLY A 53 4.77 -8.29 11.23
N LEU A 54 5.05 -7.18 11.90
CA LEU A 54 4.09 -6.50 12.76
C LEU A 54 3.51 -5.30 12.01
N CYS A 55 2.35 -5.50 11.38
CA CYS A 55 1.58 -4.41 10.76
C CYS A 55 0.82 -3.59 11.81
N GLY A 56 0.77 -4.02 13.06
CA GLY A 56 0.31 -3.23 14.18
C GLY A 56 0.50 -3.94 15.52
N SER A 57 0.67 -3.17 16.59
CA SER A 57 1.06 -3.65 17.92
C SER A 57 0.39 -2.88 19.06
N GLY A 58 -0.74 -2.24 18.75
CA GLY A 58 -1.60 -1.49 19.66
C GLY A 58 -2.70 -2.37 20.24
N GLY A 59 -3.76 -1.74 20.74
CA GLY A 59 -4.92 -2.42 21.32
C GLY A 59 -6.11 -1.46 21.35
N PRO A 60 -7.07 -1.63 22.27
CA PRO A 60 -8.34 -0.90 22.22
C PRO A 60 -8.20 0.60 22.47
N MET A 61 -7.12 1.00 23.16
CA MET A 61 -6.85 2.41 23.42
C MET A 61 -6.08 3.04 22.26
N PRO A 62 -6.52 4.20 21.74
CA PRO A 62 -5.85 4.84 20.61
C PRO A 62 -4.41 5.22 20.95
N SER A 63 -3.54 5.12 19.96
CA SER A 63 -2.13 5.48 20.08
C SER A 63 -1.68 6.23 18.82
N SER A 64 -0.84 7.24 19.00
CA SER A 64 -0.21 7.98 17.89
C SER A 64 0.95 7.22 17.23
N THR A 65 1.48 6.19 17.90
CA THR A 65 2.67 5.45 17.45
C THR A 65 2.43 3.96 17.26
N ARG A 66 1.24 3.44 17.61
CA ARG A 66 0.89 2.02 17.47
C ARG A 66 -0.48 1.85 16.84
N SER A 67 -0.52 1.23 15.67
CA SER A 67 -1.74 0.77 15.00
C SER A 67 -2.35 -0.43 15.72
N GLY A 68 -3.63 -0.74 15.47
CA GLY A 68 -4.33 -1.86 16.12
C GLY A 68 -3.67 -3.22 15.85
N PRO A 69 -4.00 -4.27 16.61
CA PRO A 69 -3.48 -5.62 16.42
C PRO A 69 -3.48 -6.08 14.95
N CYS A 70 -2.29 -6.40 14.43
CA CYS A 70 -2.10 -6.91 13.09
C CYS A 70 -0.73 -7.59 12.98
N VAL A 71 -0.72 -8.88 12.72
CA VAL A 71 0.49 -9.65 12.42
C VAL A 71 0.36 -10.26 11.02
N VAL A 72 1.40 -10.16 10.22
CA VAL A 72 1.50 -10.88 8.95
C VAL A 72 2.49 -12.03 9.09
N ALA A 73 2.08 -13.24 8.72
CA ALA A 73 2.96 -14.37 8.48
C ALA A 73 3.16 -14.57 6.98
N ILE A 74 4.41 -14.66 6.55
CA ILE A 74 4.80 -14.81 5.15
C ILE A 74 5.46 -16.17 4.98
N ALA A 75 4.86 -17.02 4.14
CA ALA A 75 5.37 -18.36 3.81
C ALA A 75 5.51 -18.47 2.29
N GLY A 76 6.74 -18.41 1.79
CA GLY A 76 7.00 -18.25 0.37
C GLY A 76 6.42 -16.93 -0.15
N ASN A 77 5.61 -16.98 -1.21
CA ASN A 77 4.93 -15.82 -1.79
C ASN A 77 3.52 -15.55 -1.23
N LYS A 78 3.16 -16.19 -0.11
CA LYS A 78 1.83 -16.11 0.50
C LYS A 78 1.90 -15.39 1.83
N SER A 79 0.93 -14.50 2.04
CA SER A 79 0.74 -13.75 3.28
C SER A 79 -0.54 -14.20 3.98
N PHE A 80 -0.45 -14.38 5.29
CA PHE A 80 -1.56 -14.70 6.18
C PHE A 80 -1.63 -13.63 7.26
N ILE A 81 -2.80 -12.99 7.40
CA ILE A 81 -2.99 -11.89 8.34
C ILE A 81 -3.68 -12.40 9.60
N PHE A 82 -3.18 -12.04 10.77
CA PHE A 82 -3.76 -12.34 12.07
C PHE A 82 -4.18 -11.02 12.71
N ASP A 83 -5.49 -10.86 12.85
CA ASP A 83 -6.22 -9.63 13.16
C ASP A 83 -6.06 -8.52 12.12
N ALA A 84 -7.12 -7.73 11.96
CA ALA A 84 -7.21 -6.63 11.01
C ALA A 84 -7.54 -5.33 11.74
N GLY A 85 -6.77 -5.00 12.78
CA GLY A 85 -6.97 -3.79 13.56
C GLY A 85 -6.67 -2.50 12.80
N THR A 86 -7.13 -1.38 13.36
CA THR A 86 -7.02 -0.03 12.78
C THR A 86 -5.64 0.23 12.19
N ASN A 87 -5.58 0.68 10.93
CA ASN A 87 -4.39 0.95 10.13
C ASN A 87 -3.51 -0.26 9.75
N GLY A 88 -3.84 -1.49 10.17
CA GLY A 88 -3.07 -2.69 9.84
C GLY A 88 -2.89 -2.89 8.33
N ALA A 89 -3.96 -2.71 7.55
CA ALA A 89 -3.92 -2.78 6.09
C ALA A 89 -2.97 -1.73 5.49
N ARG A 90 -2.99 -0.49 5.97
CA ARG A 90 -2.12 0.59 5.49
C ARG A 90 -0.65 0.29 5.78
N ASN A 91 -0.36 -0.17 7.00
CA ASN A 91 0.99 -0.54 7.38
C ASN A 91 1.52 -1.72 6.58
N PHE A 92 0.67 -2.72 6.27
CA PHE A 92 1.02 -3.81 5.36
C PHE A 92 1.54 -3.27 4.01
N GLY A 93 0.82 -2.32 3.40
CA GLY A 93 1.30 -1.67 2.18
C GLY A 93 2.56 -0.81 2.37
N LEU A 94 2.69 -0.09 3.50
CA LEU A 94 3.89 0.70 3.83
C LEU A 94 5.13 -0.16 4.07
N MET A 95 4.95 -1.42 4.48
CA MET A 95 6.02 -2.42 4.55
C MET A 95 6.49 -2.91 3.18
N GLY A 96 5.86 -2.46 2.08
CA GLY A 96 6.18 -2.91 0.73
C GLY A 96 5.65 -4.30 0.42
N LEU A 97 4.65 -4.78 1.17
CA LEU A 97 4.03 -6.09 0.93
C LEU A 97 2.91 -5.96 -0.09
N ASN A 98 2.86 -6.91 -1.02
CA ASN A 98 1.86 -6.94 -2.08
C ASN A 98 0.52 -7.49 -1.56
N TYR A 99 -0.56 -6.72 -1.67
CA TYR A 99 -1.88 -7.15 -1.19
C TYR A 99 -2.42 -8.40 -1.91
N SER A 100 -1.97 -8.69 -3.15
CA SER A 100 -2.35 -9.92 -3.86
C SER A 100 -1.85 -11.19 -3.19
N SER A 101 -0.76 -11.10 -2.41
CA SER A 101 -0.18 -12.22 -1.67
C SER A 101 -1.07 -12.68 -0.49
N ILE A 102 -2.05 -11.86 -0.07
CA ILE A 102 -2.92 -12.19 1.05
C ILE A 102 -3.83 -13.36 0.67
N GLU A 103 -3.65 -14.49 1.34
CA GLU A 103 -4.44 -15.70 1.15
C GLU A 103 -5.62 -15.78 2.10
N ALA A 104 -5.41 -15.42 3.36
CA ALA A 104 -6.42 -15.48 4.39
C ALA A 104 -6.18 -14.44 5.49
N VAL A 105 -7.27 -14.07 6.16
CA VAL A 105 -7.27 -13.33 7.42
C VAL A 105 -7.83 -14.24 8.52
N PHE A 106 -7.19 -14.24 9.68
CA PHE A 106 -7.62 -14.92 10.87
C PHE A 106 -7.97 -13.86 11.91
N ILE A 107 -9.22 -13.83 12.37
CA ILE A 107 -9.66 -12.93 13.42
C ILE A 107 -9.64 -13.71 14.73
N THR A 108 -8.80 -13.28 15.68
CA THR A 108 -8.64 -14.00 16.94
C THR A 108 -9.91 -13.96 17.79
N HIS A 109 -10.61 -12.82 17.80
CA HIS A 109 -11.89 -12.59 18.47
C HIS A 109 -12.55 -11.29 17.99
N PHE A 110 -13.79 -11.04 18.41
CA PHE A 110 -14.63 -9.95 17.88
C PHE A 110 -14.61 -8.65 18.70
N HIS A 111 -13.46 -8.28 19.28
CA HIS A 111 -13.30 -6.90 19.73
C HIS A 111 -13.01 -6.00 18.54
N SER A 112 -13.52 -4.76 18.60
CA SER A 112 -13.46 -3.83 17.47
C SER A 112 -12.04 -3.56 17.01
N ASP A 113 -11.08 -3.46 17.92
CA ASP A 113 -9.68 -3.18 17.62
C ASP A 113 -8.97 -4.31 16.87
N HIS A 114 -9.58 -5.50 16.77
CA HIS A 114 -9.05 -6.62 15.98
C HIS A 114 -9.72 -6.79 14.61
N ILE A 115 -10.84 -6.11 14.33
CA ILE A 115 -11.66 -6.36 13.12
C ILE A 115 -12.05 -5.09 12.34
N ASP A 116 -11.94 -3.90 12.94
CA ASP A 116 -12.38 -2.63 12.36
C ASP A 116 -11.72 -2.27 11.01
N GLY A 117 -10.52 -2.78 10.73
CA GLY A 117 -9.78 -2.63 9.48
C GLY A 117 -10.04 -3.70 8.43
N LEU A 118 -10.85 -4.73 8.72
CA LEU A 118 -11.08 -5.87 7.81
C LEU A 118 -11.66 -5.44 6.46
N GLY A 119 -12.59 -4.48 6.47
CA GLY A 119 -13.18 -3.94 5.24
C GLY A 119 -12.16 -3.21 4.36
N GLU A 120 -11.28 -2.42 4.96
CA GLU A 120 -10.20 -1.71 4.26
C GLU A 120 -9.19 -2.71 3.67
N LEU A 121 -8.79 -3.72 4.44
CA LEU A 121 -7.89 -4.78 3.98
C LEU A 121 -8.46 -5.53 2.77
N SER A 122 -9.74 -5.90 2.83
CA SER A 122 -10.45 -6.58 1.74
C SER A 122 -10.49 -5.70 0.48
N LEU A 123 -10.80 -4.41 0.64
CA LEU A 123 -10.79 -3.44 -0.45
C LEU A 123 -9.39 -3.35 -1.09
N PHE A 124 -8.33 -3.19 -0.29
CA PHE A 124 -6.96 -3.09 -0.80
C PHE A 124 -6.49 -4.36 -1.50
N ARG A 125 -6.87 -5.54 -1.02
CA ARG A 125 -6.62 -6.81 -1.73
C ARG A 125 -7.34 -6.86 -3.08
N TRP A 126 -8.59 -6.42 -3.14
CA TRP A 126 -9.35 -6.41 -4.38
C TRP A 126 -8.76 -5.42 -5.41
N ILE A 127 -8.54 -4.17 -5.02
CA ILE A 127 -8.08 -3.13 -5.95
C ILE A 127 -6.58 -3.22 -6.26
N GLY A 128 -5.78 -3.56 -5.25
CA GLY A 128 -4.32 -3.55 -5.32
C GLY A 128 -3.73 -4.84 -5.87
N GLY A 129 -4.44 -5.97 -5.74
CA GLY A 129 -3.97 -7.27 -6.18
C GLY A 129 -4.73 -7.91 -7.33
N GLN A 130 -5.88 -7.34 -7.74
CA GLN A 130 -6.79 -7.91 -8.73
C GLN A 130 -7.20 -9.39 -8.45
N LYS A 131 -7.08 -9.86 -7.20
CA LYS A 131 -7.55 -11.20 -6.85
C LYS A 131 -9.07 -11.23 -6.95
N ARG A 132 -9.57 -12.10 -7.83
CA ARG A 132 -11.01 -12.27 -8.12
C ARG A 132 -11.70 -13.22 -7.14
N GLU A 133 -10.92 -13.99 -6.40
CA GLU A 133 -11.44 -14.91 -5.39
C GLU A 133 -11.80 -14.16 -4.11
N PRO A 134 -12.91 -14.55 -3.45
CA PRO A 134 -13.26 -14.03 -2.13
C PRO A 134 -12.08 -14.09 -1.15
N LEU A 135 -12.02 -13.14 -0.23
CA LEU A 135 -11.08 -13.21 0.88
C LEU A 135 -11.57 -14.25 1.88
N ASN A 136 -10.75 -15.27 2.13
CA ASN A 136 -11.02 -16.22 3.21
C ASN A 136 -10.78 -15.51 4.55
N VAL A 137 -11.81 -15.48 5.39
CA VAL A 137 -11.75 -14.95 6.75
C VAL A 137 -12.15 -16.07 7.70
N TYR A 138 -11.28 -16.36 8.66
CA TYR A 138 -11.44 -17.40 9.67
C TYR A 138 -11.58 -16.78 11.06
#